data_AF-A0A1L9SCZ2-F1
#
_entry.id   AF-A0A1L9SCZ2-F1
#
_cell.length_a   1.000
_cell.length_b   1.000
_cell.length_c   1.000
_cell.angle_alpha   90.00
_cell.angle_beta   90.00
_cell.angle_gamma   90.00
#
_symmetry.space_group_name_H-M   'P 1'
#
loop_
_entity.id
_entity.type
_entity.pdbx_description
1 polymer ?
#
loop_
_entity_poly.entity_id
_entity_poly.type
_entity_poly.pdbx_seq_one_letter_code
_entity_poly.pdbx_strand_id
1 'polypeptide(L)'
;MDPTKASAVKPSLLACLACRHKHLKCDGVTPVCGRCVVSGSECEYTPSRRGYKGPSKKRRANPSSPDGGATELSFQQQQQQQQQQQQQQQQQQLVRPTSGPLTPESTSSISGDGYLVDLYYSYFHPAHPILPPLRVLYRSYVPPFLDQVLKFIGTHFTPAASSETYRPTVMAAVMEQEASEEKLQALLLLTIVLHSRNERSEAADCLGQAVDLAFDLGLHRESYAVGAGQGDPLREECLRRTWWELFVVENMLTALGLRATASTAAVPPEVGLPCEERIYLDGLAPPTPPTIAQFDERVFADEERDFSSYSYRIEAVRILGRVVAIQDLIDGQQDQVEAIDARIASWFHHLPESKAELLRPDGSVDEMMFQATMVINGAAIYLHFPRSDLLSSPAVASEVICGHHAPCSLPVFSHHAHAMKAVKAAKELSTLAAIRLPVVKHTPFFICALVLSSIVQLASCSVKAGQMPDPSRDRLTLTIGVFKSLGRTWAISQSIMRQIKAVARDVMDLGLRPTLDPLDFTTVLDSSRFWPDAPLLM
;
A
#
# COMPACT_ATOMS: atom_id res chain seq x y z
N MET A 1 -62.43 13.21 28.54
CA MET A 1 -61.62 13.25 29.78
C MET A 1 -60.84 11.96 29.84
N ASP A 2 -59.52 12.03 29.62
CA ASP A 2 -58.50 11.16 30.23
C ASP A 2 -57.12 11.79 29.94
N PRO A 3 -56.26 12.05 30.96
CA PRO A 3 -55.08 12.87 30.78
C PRO A 3 -53.77 12.08 30.60
N THR A 4 -52.89 12.68 29.78
CA THR A 4 -51.41 12.68 29.86
C THR A 4 -50.60 11.42 29.49
N LYS A 5 -50.19 11.36 28.20
CA LYS A 5 -48.93 10.76 27.74
C LYS A 5 -47.75 11.63 28.19
N ALA A 6 -46.86 11.11 29.02
CA ALA A 6 -45.58 11.74 29.32
C ALA A 6 -44.62 11.57 28.13
N SER A 7 -44.13 12.67 27.56
CA SER A 7 -43.09 12.63 26.52
C SER A 7 -41.75 12.23 27.15
N ALA A 8 -41.11 11.20 26.59
CA ALA A 8 -39.74 10.83 26.97
C ALA A 8 -38.77 11.99 26.67
N VAL A 9 -38.19 12.55 27.73
CA VAL A 9 -37.22 13.65 27.67
C VAL A 9 -35.92 13.14 27.07
N LYS A 10 -35.43 13.82 26.02
CA LYS A 10 -34.13 13.55 25.39
C LYS A 10 -33.01 13.68 26.45
N PRO A 11 -32.07 12.71 26.56
CA PRO A 11 -30.97 12.84 27.50
C PRO A 11 -30.09 14.05 27.14
N SER A 12 -29.87 14.95 28.11
CA SER A 12 -29.03 16.12 27.93
C SER A 12 -27.57 15.74 27.67
N LEU A 13 -26.92 16.40 26.72
CA LEU A 13 -25.51 16.21 26.36
C LEU A 13 -24.52 16.64 27.46
N LEU A 14 -25.00 17.16 28.60
CA LEU A 14 -24.18 17.66 29.71
C LEU A 14 -24.86 17.36 31.07
N ALA A 15 -24.25 16.50 31.89
CA ALA A 15 -24.67 16.31 33.27
C ALA A 15 -24.13 17.44 34.17
N CYS A 16 -24.88 17.85 35.20
CA CYS A 16 -24.40 18.81 36.20
C CYS A 16 -23.20 18.24 36.98
N LEU A 17 -22.40 19.10 37.61
CA LEU A 17 -21.19 18.71 38.34
C LEU A 17 -21.48 17.72 39.48
N ALA A 18 -22.58 17.91 40.21
CA ALA A 18 -22.96 17.02 41.32
C ALA A 18 -23.32 15.60 40.84
N CYS A 19 -24.13 15.48 39.78
CA CYS A 19 -24.45 14.18 39.19
C CYS A 19 -23.22 13.54 38.54
N ARG A 20 -22.35 14.35 37.91
CA ARG A 20 -21.09 13.88 37.31
C ARG A 20 -20.14 13.33 38.35
N HIS A 21 -19.94 14.00 39.48
CA HIS A 21 -19.04 13.54 40.55
C HIS A 21 -19.54 12.25 41.23
N LYS A 22 -20.86 12.08 41.35
CA LYS A 22 -21.46 10.87 41.95
C LYS A 22 -21.72 9.75 40.94
N HIS A 23 -21.34 9.91 39.67
CA HIS A 23 -21.58 8.97 38.58
C HIS A 23 -23.07 8.60 38.42
N LEU A 24 -23.97 9.58 38.64
CA LEU A 24 -25.42 9.41 38.56
C LEU A 24 -25.97 10.02 37.25
N LYS A 25 -27.09 9.46 36.77
CA LYS A 25 -27.81 9.97 35.60
C LYS A 25 -28.45 11.34 35.92
N CYS A 26 -28.12 12.36 35.14
CA CYS A 26 -28.67 13.71 35.21
C CYS A 26 -29.74 13.89 34.13
N ASP A 27 -30.87 14.53 34.47
CA ASP A 27 -31.93 14.86 33.50
C ASP A 27 -31.65 16.17 32.72
N GLY A 28 -30.69 16.97 33.18
CA GLY A 28 -30.21 18.16 32.48
C GLY A 28 -31.14 19.38 32.59
N VAL A 29 -32.15 19.31 33.47
CA VAL A 29 -33.04 20.45 33.72
C VAL A 29 -32.27 21.57 34.41
N THR A 30 -32.46 22.81 33.94
CA THR A 30 -31.87 24.03 34.50
C THR A 30 -32.99 24.89 35.12
N PRO A 31 -32.76 25.57 36.27
CA PRO A 31 -31.47 25.80 36.93
C PRO A 31 -30.97 24.64 37.81
N VAL A 32 -31.85 23.75 38.28
CA VAL A 32 -31.50 22.59 39.13
C VAL A 32 -32.07 21.32 38.51
N CYS A 33 -31.24 20.29 38.36
CA CYS A 33 -31.67 19.00 37.82
C CYS A 33 -32.59 18.27 38.81
N GLY A 34 -33.55 17.47 38.34
CA GLY A 34 -34.57 16.86 39.20
C GLY A 34 -33.99 15.98 40.31
N ARG A 35 -32.82 15.39 40.08
CA ARG A 35 -32.10 14.61 41.11
C ARG A 35 -31.51 15.50 42.20
N CYS A 36 -30.93 16.64 41.84
CA CYS A 36 -30.37 17.59 42.80
C CYS A 36 -31.45 18.28 43.63
N VAL A 37 -32.67 18.46 43.07
CA VAL A 37 -33.85 18.91 43.83
C VAL A 37 -34.19 17.92 44.94
N VAL A 38 -34.28 16.62 44.61
CA VAL A 38 -34.64 15.59 45.60
C VAL A 38 -33.53 15.38 46.64
N SER A 39 -32.26 15.45 46.23
CA SER A 39 -31.12 15.23 47.11
C SER A 39 -30.67 16.48 47.88
N GLY A 40 -31.34 17.62 47.70
CA GLY A 40 -30.96 18.90 48.30
C GLY A 40 -29.51 19.32 48.00
N SER A 41 -28.97 18.91 46.85
CA SER A 41 -27.56 19.11 46.51
C SER A 41 -27.38 20.32 45.60
N GLU A 42 -26.27 21.03 45.75
CA GLU A 42 -25.94 22.18 44.91
C GLU A 42 -25.71 21.75 43.45
N CYS A 43 -26.50 22.30 42.53
CA CYS A 43 -26.54 21.89 41.13
C CYS A 43 -25.93 22.97 40.23
N GLU A 44 -24.67 22.78 39.86
CA GLU A 44 -23.95 23.69 38.96
C GLU A 44 -23.66 23.03 37.61
N TYR A 45 -23.85 23.79 36.53
CA TYR A 45 -23.47 23.40 35.17
C TYR A 45 -22.36 24.31 34.68
N THR A 46 -21.25 23.73 34.19
CA THR A 46 -20.16 24.49 33.57
C THR A 46 -20.39 24.61 32.06
N PRO A 47 -20.27 25.82 31.47
CA PRO A 47 -20.41 25.99 30.03
C PRO A 47 -19.27 25.27 29.27
N SER A 48 -19.65 24.43 28.32
CA SER A 48 -18.72 23.68 27.45
C SER A 48 -17.98 24.63 26.50
N ARG A 49 -16.63 24.57 26.45
CA ARG A 49 -15.80 25.32 25.50
C ARG A 49 -15.75 24.68 24.11
N ARG A 50 -16.90 24.40 23.51
CA ARG A 50 -17.02 24.16 22.07
C ARG A 50 -17.84 25.31 21.46
N GLY A 51 -17.16 26.21 20.76
CA GLY A 51 -17.76 27.25 19.90
C GLY A 51 -17.93 28.63 20.54
N TYR A 52 -16.89 29.47 20.52
CA TYR A 52 -17.06 30.93 20.63
C TYR A 52 -15.91 31.68 19.91
N LYS A 53 -16.24 32.41 18.83
CA LYS A 53 -15.36 33.41 18.18
C LYS A 53 -15.72 34.78 18.78
N GLY A 54 -14.75 35.44 19.43
CA GLY A 54 -14.91 36.81 19.95
C GLY A 54 -14.48 37.90 18.95
N PRO A 55 -14.97 39.15 19.07
CA PRO A 55 -14.70 40.23 18.11
C PRO A 55 -13.55 41.16 18.53
N SER A 56 -12.89 41.73 17.51
CA SER A 56 -11.78 42.71 17.57
C SER A 56 -12.21 44.11 18.03
N LYS A 57 -11.34 44.84 18.75
CA LYS A 57 -11.37 46.32 18.79
C LYS A 57 -10.01 46.96 19.11
N LYS A 58 -9.86 48.15 18.52
CA LYS A 58 -8.71 49.02 18.27
C LYS A 58 -8.41 50.03 19.41
N ARG A 59 -7.10 50.34 19.56
CA ARG A 59 -6.44 51.68 19.51
C ARG A 59 -6.66 52.73 20.63
N ARG A 60 -5.55 53.23 21.18
CA ARG A 60 -5.21 54.61 21.65
C ARG A 60 -3.76 54.57 22.19
N ALA A 61 -2.97 55.62 22.37
CA ALA A 61 -2.67 56.91 21.73
C ALA A 61 -1.46 57.46 22.54
N ASN A 62 -0.47 58.08 21.88
CA ASN A 62 0.73 58.77 22.40
C ASN A 62 0.36 60.06 23.21
N PRO A 63 1.27 60.97 23.72
CA PRO A 63 2.73 61.17 23.53
C PRO A 63 3.54 61.66 24.79
N SER A 64 4.86 61.91 24.68
CA SER A 64 5.55 63.22 24.92
C SER A 64 7.07 63.13 25.20
N SER A 65 7.85 63.90 24.44
CA SER A 65 9.33 64.16 24.40
C SER A 65 9.80 65.15 25.49
N PRO A 66 10.98 65.85 25.44
CA PRO A 66 12.32 65.65 24.83
C PRO A 66 13.50 66.06 25.78
N ASP A 67 14.77 65.83 25.40
CA ASP A 67 15.92 66.78 25.32
C ASP A 67 17.23 65.99 25.08
N GLY A 68 18.05 66.28 24.06
CA GLY A 68 19.14 67.28 24.08
C GLY A 68 20.42 66.62 24.63
N GLY A 69 21.58 66.47 23.97
CA GLY A 69 22.19 67.06 22.79
C GLY A 69 23.67 67.28 23.15
N ALA A 70 24.60 66.62 22.45
CA ALA A 70 26.06 66.87 22.34
C ALA A 70 26.81 65.55 22.05
N THR A 71 27.92 65.42 21.33
CA THR A 71 28.65 66.21 20.32
C THR A 71 29.70 65.21 19.81
N GLU A 72 29.67 64.95 18.52
CA GLU A 72 30.78 64.64 17.62
C GLU A 72 32.19 64.58 18.27
N LEU A 73 32.65 63.36 18.57
CA LEU A 73 34.07 62.96 18.56
C LEU A 73 34.27 61.43 18.48
N SER A 74 33.23 60.66 18.17
CA SER A 74 33.22 59.18 18.18
C SER A 74 32.94 58.52 16.82
N PHE A 75 32.76 59.31 15.76
CA PHE A 75 32.36 58.81 14.43
C PHE A 75 33.46 58.13 13.61
N GLN A 76 34.73 58.32 13.94
CA GLN A 76 35.83 57.61 13.25
C GLN A 76 36.29 56.34 13.99
N GLN A 77 35.96 56.19 15.27
CA GLN A 77 36.27 54.97 16.04
C GLN A 77 35.12 53.93 15.99
N GLN A 78 33.88 54.37 15.71
CA GLN A 78 32.74 53.46 15.52
C GLN A 78 32.70 52.76 14.15
N GLN A 79 33.29 53.32 13.09
CA GLN A 79 33.33 52.65 11.78
C GLN A 79 34.32 51.49 11.72
N GLN A 80 35.45 51.54 12.46
CA GLN A 80 36.40 50.42 12.53
C GLN A 80 35.90 49.28 13.43
N GLN A 81 35.14 49.56 14.49
CA GLN A 81 34.49 48.52 15.30
C GLN A 81 33.29 47.86 14.61
N GLN A 82 32.56 48.57 13.74
CA GLN A 82 31.44 47.99 12.98
C GLN A 82 31.92 47.01 11.89
N GLN A 83 33.08 47.23 11.27
CA GLN A 83 33.64 46.27 10.29
C GLN A 83 34.25 45.03 10.95
N GLN A 84 34.88 45.15 12.13
CA GLN A 84 35.39 43.99 12.88
C GLN A 84 34.28 43.15 13.52
N GLN A 85 33.15 43.75 13.93
CA GLN A 85 31.98 42.99 14.41
C GLN A 85 31.22 42.27 13.29
N GLN A 86 31.23 42.80 12.06
CA GLN A 86 30.63 42.11 10.91
C GLN A 86 31.42 40.87 10.46
N GLN A 87 32.75 40.84 10.63
CA GLN A 87 33.56 39.67 10.30
C GLN A 87 33.55 38.58 11.39
N GLN A 88 33.37 38.93 12.68
CA GLN A 88 33.23 37.92 13.74
C GLN A 88 31.82 37.30 13.82
N GLN A 89 30.78 37.95 13.31
CA GLN A 89 29.43 37.37 13.27
C GLN A 89 29.22 36.35 12.13
N GLN A 90 30.09 36.29 11.12
CA GLN A 90 30.00 35.27 10.05
C GLN A 90 30.67 33.94 10.40
N GLN A 91 31.40 33.82 11.52
CA GLN A 91 32.09 32.58 11.91
C GLN A 91 31.54 31.88 13.17
N GLN A 92 30.42 32.35 13.75
CA GLN A 92 29.81 31.69 14.92
C GLN A 92 28.32 31.31 14.76
N GLN A 93 27.76 31.31 13.54
CA GLN A 93 26.41 30.76 13.30
C GLN A 93 26.43 29.29 12.83
N LEU A 94 27.04 28.43 13.64
CA LEU A 94 26.68 27.02 13.69
C LEU A 94 26.36 26.69 15.16
N VAL A 95 25.09 26.34 15.40
CA VAL A 95 24.51 25.76 16.64
C VAL A 95 23.82 26.73 17.64
N ARG A 96 22.48 26.58 17.65
CA ARG A 96 21.45 26.67 18.74
C ARG A 96 20.44 27.84 18.79
N PRO A 97 19.15 27.54 19.11
CA PRO A 97 18.00 28.39 18.82
C PRO A 97 17.56 29.23 20.03
N THR A 98 17.03 30.44 19.80
CA THR A 98 16.19 31.14 20.78
C THR A 98 15.10 31.97 20.12
N SER A 99 13.87 31.57 20.44
CA SER A 99 12.61 32.31 20.57
C SER A 99 12.67 33.85 20.56
N GLY A 100 11.96 34.46 19.59
CA GLY A 100 11.59 35.88 19.46
C GLY A 100 10.42 36.04 18.47
N PRO A 101 9.65 37.14 18.49
CA PRO A 101 8.17 37.12 18.43
C PRO A 101 7.57 36.77 17.06
N LEU A 102 6.53 35.94 17.11
CA LEU A 102 5.73 35.44 15.99
C LEU A 102 5.05 36.58 15.22
N THR A 103 5.60 36.94 14.05
CA THR A 103 4.84 37.55 12.96
C THR A 103 4.11 36.44 12.20
N PRO A 104 2.80 36.58 11.92
CA PRO A 104 2.00 35.51 11.34
C PRO A 104 2.16 35.50 9.82
N GLU A 105 3.38 35.40 9.30
CA GLU A 105 3.60 35.44 7.85
C GLU A 105 4.97 34.85 7.49
N SER A 106 5.26 33.63 7.96
CA SER A 106 6.35 32.76 7.46
C SER A 106 6.17 31.33 7.96
N THR A 107 5.15 30.67 7.43
CA THR A 107 5.06 29.20 7.35
C THR A 107 4.09 28.97 6.21
N SER A 108 4.59 28.66 5.02
CA SER A 108 3.78 28.01 3.99
C SER A 108 3.49 26.58 4.42
N SER A 109 2.76 26.44 5.53
CA SER A 109 1.92 25.28 5.78
C SER A 109 0.65 25.53 5.00
N ILE A 110 0.26 24.60 4.12
CA ILE A 110 -1.06 24.63 3.51
C ILE A 110 -2.06 24.56 4.67
N SER A 111 -2.64 25.70 5.02
CA SER A 111 -3.66 25.78 6.06
C SER A 111 -4.85 24.93 5.62
N GLY A 112 -5.01 23.74 6.23
CA GLY A 112 -6.18 22.88 6.06
C GLY A 112 -5.97 21.53 5.36
N ASP A 113 -4.74 21.07 5.10
CA ASP A 113 -4.50 19.79 4.38
C ASP A 113 -4.49 18.51 5.25
N GLY A 114 -4.72 18.64 6.56
CA GLY A 114 -4.67 17.51 7.50
C GLY A 114 -5.64 16.35 7.18
N TYR A 115 -6.74 16.64 6.48
CA TYR A 115 -7.70 15.62 6.03
C TYR A 115 -7.10 14.62 5.03
N LEU A 116 -5.99 14.96 4.37
CA LEU A 116 -5.29 14.05 3.45
C LEU A 116 -4.72 12.84 4.19
N VAL A 117 -4.32 13.01 5.46
CA VAL A 117 -3.90 11.89 6.31
C VAL A 117 -5.08 10.95 6.59
N ASP A 118 -6.27 11.49 6.85
CA ASP A 118 -7.49 10.67 7.00
C ASP A 118 -7.81 9.88 5.73
N LEU A 119 -7.59 10.47 4.55
CA LEU A 119 -7.76 9.78 3.27
C LEU A 119 -6.75 8.65 3.09
N TYR A 120 -5.47 8.87 3.43
CA TYR A 120 -4.47 7.81 3.46
C TYR A 120 -4.92 6.64 4.35
N TYR A 121 -5.38 6.92 5.58
CA TYR A 121 -5.85 5.88 6.50
C TYR A 121 -7.15 5.18 6.04
N SER A 122 -7.99 5.88 5.28
CA SER A 122 -9.27 5.33 4.81
C SER A 122 -9.15 4.47 3.56
N TYR A 123 -8.17 4.74 2.71
CA TYR A 123 -8.07 4.16 1.36
C TYR A 123 -6.76 3.42 1.06
N PHE A 124 -5.68 3.66 1.81
CA PHE A 124 -4.36 3.10 1.51
C PHE A 124 -3.79 2.28 2.66
N HIS A 125 -3.83 2.80 3.89
CA HIS A 125 -3.28 2.12 5.08
C HIS A 125 -3.83 0.70 5.31
N PRO A 126 -5.13 0.40 5.12
CA PRO A 126 -5.65 -0.96 5.37
C PRO A 126 -4.98 -2.03 4.49
N ALA A 127 -4.49 -1.64 3.31
CA ALA A 127 -3.76 -2.52 2.41
C ALA A 127 -2.26 -2.60 2.70
N HIS A 128 -1.71 -1.61 3.41
CA HIS A 128 -0.29 -1.46 3.72
C HIS A 128 -0.08 -0.96 5.17
N PRO A 129 -0.48 -1.73 6.20
CA PRO A 129 -0.63 -1.26 7.58
C PRO A 129 0.69 -1.22 8.35
N ILE A 130 1.67 -0.45 7.85
CA ILE A 130 3.03 -0.35 8.44
C ILE A 130 3.18 0.78 9.44
N LEU A 131 2.17 1.64 9.58
CA LEU A 131 2.17 2.76 10.53
C LEU A 131 1.20 2.49 11.69
N PRO A 132 1.40 3.12 12.86
CA PRO A 132 0.50 2.95 14.00
C PRO A 132 -0.95 3.28 13.64
N PRO A 133 -1.96 2.72 14.33
CA PRO A 133 -3.35 3.09 14.14
C PRO A 133 -3.56 4.60 14.26
N LEU A 134 -4.45 5.17 13.44
CA LEU A 134 -4.66 6.62 13.32
C LEU A 134 -4.80 7.36 14.66
N ARG A 135 -5.56 6.80 15.61
CA ARG A 135 -5.75 7.39 16.95
C ARG A 135 -4.46 7.50 17.77
N VAL A 136 -3.52 6.59 17.52
CA VAL A 136 -2.19 6.56 18.15
C VAL A 136 -1.28 7.51 17.38
N LEU A 137 -1.30 7.48 16.04
CA LEU A 137 -0.52 8.38 15.20
C LEU A 137 -0.73 9.86 15.60
N TYR A 138 -1.97 10.30 15.81
CA TYR A 138 -2.27 11.67 16.23
C TYR A 138 -1.74 12.07 17.62
N ARG A 139 -1.34 11.10 18.44
CA ARG A 139 -0.72 11.33 19.75
C ARG A 139 0.80 11.20 19.70
N SER A 140 1.32 10.61 18.62
CA SER A 140 2.75 10.42 18.39
C SER A 140 3.33 11.61 17.63
N TYR A 141 4.64 11.81 17.78
CA TYR A 141 5.37 12.70 16.89
C TYR A 141 5.53 12.02 15.53
N VAL A 142 5.07 12.67 14.46
CA VAL A 142 5.26 12.23 13.08
C VAL A 142 6.28 13.15 12.42
N PRO A 143 7.43 12.64 11.94
CA PRO A 143 8.40 13.47 11.25
C PRO A 143 7.80 14.18 10.02
N PRO A 144 8.17 15.45 9.75
CA PRO A 144 7.58 16.22 8.65
C PRO A 144 7.69 15.58 7.27
N PHE A 145 8.77 14.83 7.00
CA PHE A 145 8.94 14.12 5.72
C PHE A 145 7.94 12.96 5.58
N LEU A 146 7.65 12.24 6.67
CA LEU A 146 6.68 11.15 6.66
C LEU A 146 5.26 11.72 6.51
N ASP A 147 4.92 12.79 7.22
CA ASP A 147 3.64 13.50 7.07
C ASP A 147 3.42 13.95 5.62
N GLN A 148 4.45 14.48 4.95
CA GLN A 148 4.39 14.82 3.52
C GLN A 148 4.11 13.62 2.63
N VAL A 149 4.71 12.44 2.90
CA VAL A 149 4.42 11.21 2.15
C VAL A 149 2.97 10.78 2.35
N LEU A 150 2.45 10.84 3.59
CA LEU A 150 1.04 10.50 3.86
C LEU A 150 0.08 11.41 3.11
N LYS A 151 0.35 12.72 3.14
CA LYS A 151 -0.45 13.72 2.43
C LYS A 151 -0.35 13.55 0.93
N PHE A 152 0.85 13.32 0.40
CA PHE A 152 1.06 13.03 -1.02
C PHE A 152 0.21 11.85 -1.48
N ILE A 153 0.22 10.73 -0.75
CA ILE A 153 -0.65 9.58 -1.05
C ILE A 153 -2.13 9.96 -0.92
N GLY A 154 -2.49 10.70 0.15
CA GLY A 154 -3.86 11.19 0.38
C GLY A 154 -4.43 12.01 -0.78
N THR A 155 -3.60 12.78 -1.50
CA THR A 155 -4.04 13.57 -2.67
C THR A 155 -4.62 12.72 -3.79
N HIS A 156 -4.21 11.45 -3.93
CA HIS A 156 -4.73 10.57 -4.98
C HIS A 156 -6.21 10.21 -4.79
N PHE A 157 -6.75 10.40 -3.58
CA PHE A 157 -8.12 10.03 -3.23
C PHE A 157 -9.09 11.21 -3.20
N THR A 158 -8.65 12.41 -3.62
CA THR A 158 -9.49 13.60 -3.63
C THR A 158 -9.17 14.52 -4.81
N PRO A 159 -10.17 15.12 -5.48
CA PRO A 159 -9.93 16.17 -6.47
C PRO A 159 -9.60 17.53 -5.83
N ALA A 160 -9.74 17.67 -4.51
CA ALA A 160 -9.55 18.95 -3.81
C ALA A 160 -8.08 19.30 -3.55
N ALA A 161 -7.16 18.36 -3.77
CA ALA A 161 -5.72 18.56 -3.67
C ALA A 161 -5.01 17.93 -4.86
N SER A 162 -3.93 18.55 -5.33
CA SER A 162 -3.12 18.02 -6.43
C SER A 162 -1.91 17.27 -5.90
N SER A 163 -1.68 16.06 -6.40
CA SER A 163 -0.44 15.30 -6.12
C SER A 163 0.81 16.06 -6.55
N GLU A 164 0.69 16.88 -7.59
CA GLU A 164 1.78 17.67 -8.15
C GLU A 164 2.23 18.81 -7.25
N THR A 165 1.45 19.13 -6.19
CA THR A 165 1.89 20.06 -5.15
C THR A 165 2.97 19.46 -4.26
N TYR A 166 2.96 18.14 -4.03
CA TYR A 166 3.91 17.45 -3.15
C TYR A 166 5.04 16.77 -3.93
N ARG A 167 4.74 16.26 -5.15
CA ARG A 167 5.68 15.46 -5.96
C ARG A 167 7.08 16.07 -6.15
N PRO A 168 7.25 17.40 -6.37
CA PRO A 168 8.57 17.99 -6.59
C PRO A 168 9.51 17.90 -5.37
N THR A 169 8.97 17.90 -4.15
CA THR A 169 9.76 17.99 -2.92
C THR A 169 9.75 16.71 -2.10
N VAL A 170 8.69 15.89 -2.19
CA VAL A 170 8.48 14.73 -1.30
C VAL A 170 9.64 13.72 -1.34
N MET A 171 10.23 13.51 -2.52
CA MET A 171 11.39 12.60 -2.63
C MET A 171 12.62 13.18 -1.92
N ALA A 172 13.02 14.41 -2.27
CA ALA A 172 14.19 15.06 -1.64
C ALA A 172 14.03 15.13 -0.12
N ALA A 173 12.83 15.48 0.36
CA ALA A 173 12.51 15.57 1.77
C ALA A 173 12.73 14.24 2.53
N VAL A 174 12.56 13.09 1.89
CA VAL A 174 12.84 11.76 2.48
C VAL A 174 14.31 11.38 2.30
N MET A 175 14.87 11.58 1.10
CA MET A 175 16.23 11.16 0.77
C MET A 175 17.29 11.84 1.64
N GLU A 176 17.09 13.13 1.96
CA GLU A 176 18.00 13.95 2.77
C GLU A 176 18.03 13.58 4.26
N GLN A 177 17.11 12.73 4.74
CA GLN A 177 17.03 12.36 6.15
C GLN A 177 18.09 11.33 6.54
N GLU A 178 18.46 11.32 7.82
CA GLU A 178 19.31 10.26 8.38
C GLU A 178 18.55 8.91 8.45
N ALA A 179 19.32 7.83 8.59
CA ALA A 179 18.78 6.49 8.76
C ALA A 179 17.87 6.41 9.99
N SER A 180 16.61 6.01 9.77
CA SER A 180 15.58 5.88 10.80
C SER A 180 14.47 4.93 10.33
N GLU A 181 13.70 4.39 11.28
CA GLU A 181 12.56 3.53 10.98
C GLU A 181 11.48 4.30 10.21
N GLU A 182 11.27 5.58 10.55
CA GLU A 182 10.32 6.44 9.83
C GLU A 182 10.79 6.75 8.40
N LYS A 183 12.11 6.88 8.15
CA LYS A 183 12.65 7.00 6.77
C LYS A 183 12.39 5.73 5.98
N LEU A 184 12.61 4.56 6.58
CA LEU A 184 12.31 3.28 5.94
C LEU A 184 10.82 3.15 5.57
N GLN A 185 9.93 3.48 6.50
CA GLN A 185 8.49 3.48 6.25
C GLN A 185 8.10 4.46 5.14
N ALA A 186 8.70 5.65 5.12
CA ALA A 186 8.48 6.64 4.06
C ALA A 186 8.94 6.13 2.68
N LEU A 187 10.12 5.53 2.59
CA LEU A 187 10.65 4.94 1.35
C LEU A 187 9.75 3.81 0.84
N LEU A 188 9.29 2.92 1.73
CA LEU A 188 8.41 1.82 1.36
C LEU A 188 7.05 2.31 0.83
N LEU A 189 6.45 3.31 1.48
CA LEU A 189 5.22 3.93 0.99
C LEU A 189 5.43 4.65 -0.35
N LEU A 190 6.58 5.33 -0.52
CA LEU A 190 6.97 5.96 -1.78
C LEU A 190 7.13 4.93 -2.91
N THR A 191 7.77 3.79 -2.67
CA THR A 191 7.87 2.70 -3.65
C THR A 191 6.50 2.30 -4.20
N ILE A 192 5.52 2.08 -3.32
CA ILE A 192 4.19 1.62 -3.73
C ILE A 192 3.46 2.70 -4.53
N VAL A 193 3.45 3.95 -4.06
CA VAL A 193 2.73 5.03 -4.75
C VAL A 193 3.40 5.42 -6.07
N LEU A 194 4.73 5.46 -6.15
CA LEU A 194 5.47 5.77 -7.37
C LEU A 194 5.27 4.66 -8.42
N HIS A 195 5.29 3.39 -8.00
CA HIS A 195 4.90 2.28 -8.88
C HIS A 195 3.48 2.47 -9.43
N SER A 196 2.53 2.85 -8.58
CA SER A 196 1.11 3.09 -8.95
C SER A 196 0.93 4.30 -9.89
N ARG A 197 1.84 5.27 -9.81
CA ARG A 197 1.95 6.40 -10.73
C ARG A 197 2.66 6.05 -12.04
N ASN A 198 3.13 4.82 -12.21
CA ASN A 198 3.93 4.36 -13.34
C ASN A 198 5.31 5.03 -13.43
N GLU A 199 5.84 5.51 -12.30
CA GLU A 199 7.19 6.10 -12.14
C GLU A 199 8.17 4.99 -11.70
N ARG A 200 8.47 4.09 -12.64
CA ARG A 200 9.14 2.80 -12.34
C ARG A 200 10.57 2.96 -11.84
N SER A 201 11.34 3.89 -12.39
CA SER A 201 12.74 4.09 -12.01
C SER A 201 12.82 4.55 -10.55
N GLU A 202 12.05 5.59 -10.22
CA GLU A 202 12.01 6.18 -8.90
C GLU A 202 11.45 5.20 -7.85
N ALA A 203 10.47 4.38 -8.22
CA ALA A 203 9.98 3.30 -7.36
C ALA A 203 11.08 2.25 -7.06
N ALA A 204 11.88 1.89 -8.07
CA ALA A 204 13.00 0.96 -7.91
C ALA A 204 14.11 1.57 -7.03
N ASP A 205 14.43 2.84 -7.21
CA ASP A 205 15.42 3.56 -6.38
C ASP A 205 14.98 3.62 -4.92
N CYS A 206 13.71 3.93 -4.65
CA CYS A 206 13.15 3.93 -3.29
C CYS A 206 13.17 2.53 -2.68
N LEU A 207 12.85 1.49 -3.47
CA LEU A 207 12.85 0.12 -2.99
C LEU A 207 14.28 -0.36 -2.68
N GLY A 208 15.25 -0.03 -3.52
CA GLY A 208 16.67 -0.29 -3.30
C GLY A 208 17.13 0.24 -1.95
N GLN A 209 16.91 1.54 -1.72
CA GLN A 209 17.29 2.18 -0.46
C GLN A 209 16.50 1.65 0.74
N ALA A 210 15.21 1.32 0.59
CA ALA A 210 14.43 0.73 1.66
C ALA A 210 14.99 -0.63 2.10
N VAL A 211 15.37 -1.47 1.13
CA VAL A 211 16.00 -2.77 1.39
C VAL A 211 17.32 -2.59 2.12
N ASP A 212 18.22 -1.76 1.59
CA ASP A 212 19.53 -1.51 2.20
C ASP A 212 19.39 -0.97 3.63
N LEU A 213 18.53 0.03 3.83
CA LEU A 213 18.28 0.63 5.14
C LEU A 213 17.69 -0.37 6.14
N ALA A 214 16.79 -1.26 5.71
CA ALA A 214 16.23 -2.29 6.59
C ALA A 214 17.31 -3.29 7.06
N PHE A 215 18.27 -3.62 6.20
CA PHE A 215 19.41 -4.45 6.56
C PHE A 215 20.38 -3.73 7.49
N ASP A 216 20.71 -2.47 7.19
CA ASP A 216 21.60 -1.64 8.00
C ASP A 216 21.06 -1.42 9.42
N LEU A 217 19.75 -1.18 9.56
CA LEU A 217 19.09 -1.08 10.85
C LEU A 217 19.02 -2.44 11.57
N GLY A 218 18.94 -3.53 10.81
CA GLY A 218 18.81 -4.89 11.36
C GLY A 218 17.36 -5.36 11.56
N LEU A 219 16.39 -4.76 10.85
CA LEU A 219 14.96 -5.11 10.97
C LEU A 219 14.65 -6.58 10.67
N HIS A 220 15.51 -7.25 9.91
CA HIS A 220 15.41 -8.67 9.56
C HIS A 220 15.67 -9.63 10.73
N ARG A 221 16.17 -9.13 11.87
CA ARG A 221 16.55 -9.94 13.03
C ARG A 221 15.42 -10.02 14.04
N GLU A 222 15.28 -11.17 14.70
CA GLU A 222 14.24 -11.43 15.71
C GLU A 222 14.19 -10.35 16.81
N SER A 223 15.37 -9.92 17.30
CA SER A 223 15.50 -9.05 18.47
C SER A 223 15.26 -7.56 18.17
N TYR A 224 15.25 -7.15 16.90
CA TYR A 224 15.26 -5.72 16.56
C TYR A 224 13.98 -5.01 17.02
N ALA A 225 12.81 -5.58 16.71
CA ALA A 225 11.53 -4.99 17.07
C ALA A 225 11.42 -4.75 18.57
N VAL A 226 11.82 -5.72 19.40
CA VAL A 226 11.80 -5.61 20.88
C VAL A 226 12.76 -4.52 21.37
N GLY A 227 13.98 -4.48 20.83
CA GLY A 227 14.98 -3.46 21.21
C GLY A 227 14.55 -2.04 20.84
N ALA A 228 14.10 -1.83 19.60
CA ALA A 228 13.68 -0.52 19.09
C ALA A 228 12.27 -0.10 19.53
N GLY A 229 11.45 -1.06 19.98
CA GLY A 229 10.12 -0.81 20.54
C GLY A 229 10.14 -0.20 21.94
N GLN A 230 11.25 -0.33 22.68
CA GLN A 230 11.44 0.25 24.02
C GLN A 230 10.31 -0.12 25.00
N GLY A 231 9.76 -1.33 24.87
CA GLY A 231 8.66 -1.83 25.71
C GLY A 231 7.26 -1.32 25.32
N ASP A 232 7.09 -0.65 24.17
CA ASP A 232 5.79 -0.37 23.57
C ASP A 232 5.41 -1.49 22.58
N PRO A 233 4.48 -2.41 22.95
CA PRO A 233 4.13 -3.56 22.11
C PRO A 233 3.57 -3.16 20.73
N LEU A 234 2.94 -1.98 20.63
CA LEU A 234 2.39 -1.50 19.38
C LEU A 234 3.49 -0.97 18.46
N ARG A 235 4.53 -0.34 19.02
CA ARG A 235 5.73 0.04 18.27
C ARG A 235 6.47 -1.19 17.77
N GLU A 236 6.64 -2.22 18.61
CA GLU A 236 7.25 -3.49 18.20
C GLU A 236 6.49 -4.13 17.03
N GLU A 237 5.16 -4.15 17.09
CA GLU A 237 4.30 -4.69 16.03
C GLU A 237 4.38 -3.87 14.73
N CYS A 238 4.43 -2.54 14.84
CA CYS A 238 4.62 -1.64 13.71
C CYS A 238 5.95 -1.92 12.97
N LEU A 239 7.02 -2.20 13.72
CA LEU A 239 8.33 -2.55 13.15
C LEU A 239 8.32 -3.93 12.49
N ARG A 240 7.68 -4.94 13.11
CA ARG A 240 7.48 -6.27 12.48
C ARG A 240 6.70 -6.14 11.17
N ARG A 241 5.62 -5.37 11.15
CA ARG A 241 4.82 -5.10 9.94
C ARG A 241 5.60 -4.35 8.88
N THR A 242 6.48 -3.43 9.26
CA THR A 242 7.37 -2.72 8.32
C THR A 242 8.31 -3.68 7.62
N TRP A 243 8.95 -4.60 8.34
CA TRP A 243 9.79 -5.66 7.75
C TRP A 243 8.99 -6.56 6.80
N TRP A 244 7.84 -7.08 7.27
CA TRP A 244 7.05 -8.01 6.47
C TRP A 244 6.41 -7.36 5.24
N GLU A 245 6.02 -6.08 5.33
CA GLU A 245 5.53 -5.35 4.16
C GLU A 245 6.66 -5.11 3.15
N LEU A 246 7.87 -4.78 3.60
CA LEU A 246 9.04 -4.67 2.72
C LEU A 246 9.32 -5.99 2.01
N PHE A 247 9.30 -7.11 2.73
CA PHE A 247 9.42 -8.45 2.17
C PHE A 247 8.34 -8.71 1.09
N VAL A 248 7.08 -8.38 1.38
CA VAL A 248 5.97 -8.55 0.44
C VAL A 248 6.16 -7.70 -0.82
N VAL A 249 6.42 -6.41 -0.66
CA VAL A 249 6.56 -5.45 -1.75
C VAL A 249 7.77 -5.77 -2.62
N GLU A 250 8.92 -6.10 -2.02
CA GLU A 250 10.12 -6.47 -2.78
C GLU A 250 9.86 -7.72 -3.64
N ASN A 251 9.31 -8.80 -3.06
CA ASN A 251 9.07 -10.03 -3.80
C ASN A 251 8.01 -9.86 -4.91
N MET A 252 6.96 -9.09 -4.67
CA MET A 252 5.97 -8.78 -5.70
C MET A 252 6.58 -7.97 -6.85
N LEU A 253 7.42 -6.97 -6.54
CA LEU A 253 8.08 -6.14 -7.56
C LEU A 253 9.20 -6.89 -8.29
N THR A 254 9.87 -7.84 -7.65
CA THR A 254 10.80 -8.78 -8.30
C THR A 254 10.05 -9.68 -9.29
N ALA A 255 8.90 -10.26 -8.91
CA ALA A 255 8.08 -11.06 -9.83
C ALA A 255 7.59 -10.26 -11.07
N LEU A 256 7.42 -8.95 -10.92
CA LEU A 256 7.05 -8.02 -12.00
C LEU A 256 8.24 -7.55 -12.85
N GLY A 257 9.46 -8.00 -12.54
CA GLY A 257 10.68 -7.64 -13.25
C GLY A 257 11.21 -6.24 -12.93
N LEU A 258 10.74 -5.60 -11.85
CA LEU A 258 11.29 -4.30 -11.42
C LEU A 258 12.68 -4.47 -10.75
N ARG A 259 12.93 -5.65 -10.18
CA ARG A 259 14.23 -6.08 -9.65
C ARG A 259 14.57 -7.47 -10.18
N ALA A 260 15.86 -7.75 -10.33
CA ALA A 260 16.35 -9.07 -10.73
C ALA A 260 16.24 -10.09 -9.59
N THR A 261 16.51 -9.66 -8.35
CA THR A 261 16.51 -10.53 -7.16
C THR A 261 15.88 -9.81 -5.96
N ALA A 262 15.32 -10.61 -5.04
CA ALA A 262 14.78 -10.14 -3.77
C ALA A 262 15.74 -10.47 -2.62
N SER A 263 16.35 -9.46 -2.00
CA SER A 263 17.31 -9.65 -0.91
C SER A 263 16.64 -10.13 0.38
N THR A 264 15.42 -9.66 0.66
CA THR A 264 14.66 -10.07 1.86
C THR A 264 14.29 -11.56 1.87
N ALA A 265 14.17 -12.19 0.70
CA ALA A 265 13.90 -13.63 0.58
C ALA A 265 15.15 -14.50 0.75
N ALA A 266 16.35 -13.91 0.71
CA ALA A 266 17.62 -14.63 0.81
C ALA A 266 18.10 -14.83 2.25
N VAL A 267 17.43 -14.23 3.24
CA VAL A 267 17.78 -14.32 4.66
C VAL A 267 16.82 -15.23 5.44
N PRO A 268 17.28 -15.86 6.53
CA PRO A 268 16.40 -16.62 7.41
C PRO A 268 15.23 -15.76 7.93
N PRO A 269 14.00 -16.27 7.96
CA PRO A 269 12.84 -15.48 8.36
C PRO A 269 12.67 -15.47 9.88
N GLU A 270 13.56 -14.74 10.57
CA GLU A 270 13.64 -14.68 12.04
C GLU A 270 12.55 -13.80 12.67
N VAL A 271 12.05 -12.81 11.94
CA VAL A 271 11.06 -11.86 12.46
C VAL A 271 9.73 -12.57 12.72
N GLY A 272 9.18 -12.40 13.92
CA GLY A 272 7.87 -12.97 14.27
C GLY A 272 6.73 -12.48 13.36
N LEU A 273 5.72 -13.33 13.18
CA LEU A 273 4.56 -13.08 12.34
C LEU A 273 3.65 -11.97 12.93
N PRO A 274 3.07 -11.09 12.09
CA PRO A 274 2.18 -10.03 12.57
C PRO A 274 0.90 -10.57 13.21
N CYS A 275 0.35 -9.82 14.15
CA CYS A 275 -0.93 -10.14 14.79
C CYS A 275 -2.13 -9.84 13.85
N GLU A 276 -3.34 -10.21 14.30
CA GLU A 276 -4.58 -9.93 13.57
C GLU A 276 -4.83 -8.44 13.34
N GLU A 277 -5.35 -8.09 12.16
CA GLU A 277 -5.62 -6.68 11.79
C GLU A 277 -6.51 -5.98 12.81
N ARG A 278 -7.52 -6.66 13.35
CA ARG A 278 -8.39 -6.07 14.35
C ARG A 278 -7.64 -5.71 15.63
N ILE A 279 -6.73 -6.57 16.10
CA ILE A 279 -5.92 -6.31 17.31
C ILE A 279 -5.05 -5.08 17.07
N TYR A 280 -4.36 -5.04 15.92
CA TYR A 280 -3.50 -3.92 15.56
C TYR A 280 -4.29 -2.62 15.39
N LEU A 281 -5.33 -2.61 14.55
CA LEU A 281 -6.12 -1.42 14.25
C LEU A 281 -6.88 -0.91 15.48
N ASP A 282 -7.35 -1.77 16.39
CA ASP A 282 -7.96 -1.38 17.67
C ASP A 282 -6.91 -0.97 18.72
N GLY A 283 -5.61 -1.17 18.44
CA GLY A 283 -4.48 -0.74 19.28
C GLY A 283 -4.49 -1.47 20.60
N LEU A 284 -4.95 -2.71 20.55
CA LEU A 284 -4.88 -3.65 21.65
C LEU A 284 -3.44 -4.17 21.73
N ALA A 285 -3.04 -4.64 22.91
CA ALA A 285 -1.75 -5.28 23.07
C ALA A 285 -1.67 -6.52 22.16
N PRO A 286 -0.70 -6.58 21.23
CA PRO A 286 -0.50 -7.76 20.39
C PRO A 286 -0.13 -8.98 21.25
N PRO A 287 -0.59 -10.19 20.90
CA PRO A 287 -0.10 -11.41 21.53
C PRO A 287 1.37 -11.66 21.18
N THR A 288 2.00 -12.61 21.87
CA THR A 288 3.35 -13.07 21.50
C THR A 288 3.38 -13.49 20.02
N PRO A 289 4.28 -12.90 19.21
CA PRO A 289 4.28 -13.14 17.77
C PRO A 289 4.63 -14.61 17.47
N PRO A 290 3.82 -15.34 16.68
CA PRO A 290 4.18 -16.68 16.23
C PRO A 290 5.43 -16.66 15.34
N THR A 291 6.21 -17.73 15.31
CA THR A 291 7.34 -17.86 14.37
C THR A 291 6.88 -18.46 13.03
N ILE A 292 7.70 -18.29 12.00
CA ILE A 292 7.50 -18.95 10.70
C ILE A 292 7.54 -20.48 10.84
N ALA A 293 8.42 -21.01 11.68
CA ALA A 293 8.49 -22.45 11.96
C ALA A 293 7.18 -22.97 12.55
N GLN A 294 6.62 -22.28 13.54
CA GLN A 294 5.31 -22.63 14.13
C GLN A 294 4.19 -22.60 13.08
N PHE A 295 4.22 -21.64 12.16
CA PHE A 295 3.26 -21.57 11.07
C PHE A 295 3.45 -22.67 10.03
N ASP A 296 4.68 -23.01 9.66
CA ASP A 296 4.97 -24.08 8.69
C ASP A 296 4.62 -25.46 9.25
N GLU A 297 4.82 -25.67 10.56
CA GLU A 297 4.51 -26.92 11.28
C GLU A 297 3.01 -27.08 11.60
N ARG A 298 2.18 -26.04 11.41
CA ARG A 298 0.75 -26.04 11.77
C ARG A 298 -0.05 -27.22 11.20
N VAL A 299 0.36 -27.72 10.03
CA VAL A 299 -0.32 -28.83 9.33
C VAL A 299 -0.12 -30.17 10.06
N PHE A 300 0.93 -30.28 10.88
CA PHE A 300 1.29 -31.47 11.64
C PHE A 300 1.10 -31.32 13.15
N ALA A 301 0.63 -30.15 13.61
CA ALA A 301 0.43 -29.89 15.02
C ALA A 301 -0.83 -30.61 15.55
N ASP A 302 -0.74 -31.16 16.76
CA ASP A 302 -1.87 -31.81 17.43
C ASP A 302 -2.97 -30.81 17.85
N GLU A 303 -2.58 -29.55 18.09
CA GLU A 303 -3.48 -28.45 18.46
C GLU A 303 -3.60 -27.45 17.31
N GLU A 304 -4.84 -27.07 16.99
CA GLU A 304 -5.12 -26.03 16.02
C GLU A 304 -4.77 -24.66 16.61
N ARG A 305 -3.82 -23.97 15.98
CA ARG A 305 -3.41 -22.61 16.34
C ARG A 305 -3.92 -21.62 15.32
N ASP A 306 -4.58 -20.56 15.79
CA ASP A 306 -4.99 -19.45 14.93
C ASP A 306 -3.79 -18.61 14.49
N PHE A 307 -3.77 -18.27 13.20
CA PHE A 307 -2.80 -17.36 12.60
C PHE A 307 -3.48 -16.20 11.90
N SER A 308 -2.81 -15.05 11.90
CA SER A 308 -3.35 -13.83 11.31
C SER A 308 -3.53 -13.94 9.81
N SER A 309 -4.48 -13.17 9.25
CA SER A 309 -4.62 -13.03 7.79
C SER A 309 -3.32 -12.58 7.12
N TYR A 310 -2.50 -11.79 7.83
CA TYR A 310 -1.17 -11.37 7.38
C TYR A 310 -0.21 -12.57 7.23
N SER A 311 -0.28 -13.57 8.12
CA SER A 311 0.56 -14.78 8.06
C SER A 311 0.34 -15.56 6.75
N TYR A 312 -0.92 -15.71 6.33
CA TYR A 312 -1.25 -16.36 5.05
C TYR A 312 -0.84 -15.53 3.82
N ARG A 313 -0.85 -14.20 3.93
CA ARG A 313 -0.28 -13.30 2.89
C ARG A 313 1.24 -13.51 2.76
N ILE A 314 1.95 -13.62 3.87
CA ILE A 314 3.40 -13.92 3.89
C ILE A 314 3.67 -15.27 3.24
N GLU A 315 2.88 -16.31 3.56
CA GLU A 315 3.01 -17.63 2.93
C GLU A 315 2.80 -17.57 1.42
N ALA A 316 1.76 -16.88 0.95
CA ALA A 316 1.49 -16.73 -0.47
C ALA A 316 2.67 -16.06 -1.20
N VAL A 317 3.29 -15.05 -0.59
CA VAL A 317 4.47 -14.38 -1.15
C VAL A 317 5.71 -15.28 -1.10
N ARG A 318 5.92 -16.07 -0.03
CA ARG A 318 7.00 -17.07 0.01
C ARG A 318 6.86 -18.10 -1.12
N ILE A 319 5.63 -18.52 -1.42
CA ILE A 319 5.33 -19.40 -2.56
C ILE A 319 5.64 -18.69 -3.88
N LEU A 320 5.24 -17.43 -4.06
CA LEU A 320 5.58 -16.62 -5.24
C LEU A 320 7.10 -16.51 -5.42
N GLY A 321 7.86 -16.22 -4.36
CA GLY A 321 9.32 -16.13 -4.41
C GLY A 321 9.97 -17.43 -4.88
N ARG A 322 9.46 -18.59 -4.46
CA ARG A 322 9.89 -19.89 -4.98
C ARG A 322 9.59 -20.06 -6.46
N VAL A 323 8.43 -19.61 -6.95
CA VAL A 323 8.11 -19.63 -8.38
C VAL A 323 9.10 -18.80 -9.18
N VAL A 324 9.42 -17.59 -8.72
CA VAL A 324 10.37 -16.70 -9.41
C VAL A 324 11.78 -17.31 -9.43
N ALA A 325 12.23 -17.87 -8.30
CA ALA A 325 13.56 -18.47 -8.19
C ALA A 325 13.82 -19.65 -9.13
N ILE A 326 12.76 -20.36 -9.57
CA ILE A 326 12.90 -21.51 -10.49
C ILE A 326 12.77 -21.12 -11.97
N GLN A 327 12.51 -19.85 -12.30
CA GLN A 327 12.36 -19.41 -13.70
C GLN A 327 13.69 -19.51 -14.47
N ASP A 328 14.82 -19.31 -13.80
CA ASP A 328 16.16 -19.29 -14.42
C ASP A 328 16.91 -20.63 -14.27
N LEU A 329 16.35 -21.62 -13.58
CA LEU A 329 17.00 -22.93 -13.40
C LEU A 329 16.93 -23.76 -14.69
N ILE A 330 18.02 -24.41 -15.09
CA ILE A 330 18.01 -25.29 -16.28
C ILE A 330 17.77 -26.75 -15.88
N ASP A 331 18.34 -27.18 -14.75
CA ASP A 331 18.27 -28.57 -14.24
C ASP A 331 17.38 -28.69 -12.99
N GLY A 332 16.76 -29.86 -12.79
CA GLY A 332 15.94 -30.15 -11.60
C GLY A 332 14.62 -29.39 -11.50
N GLN A 333 14.20 -28.71 -12.57
CA GLN A 333 12.95 -27.93 -12.59
C GLN A 333 11.71 -28.79 -12.28
N GLN A 334 11.70 -30.07 -12.67
CA GLN A 334 10.52 -30.93 -12.55
C GLN A 334 10.05 -31.11 -11.11
N ASP A 335 10.89 -31.65 -10.23
CA ASP A 335 10.55 -31.88 -8.82
C ASP A 335 10.17 -30.57 -8.11
N GLN A 336 10.84 -29.47 -8.44
CA GLN A 336 10.55 -28.15 -7.87
C GLN A 336 9.18 -27.62 -8.33
N VAL A 337 8.84 -27.75 -9.61
CA VAL A 337 7.53 -27.35 -10.14
C VAL A 337 6.42 -28.17 -9.50
N GLU A 338 6.58 -29.49 -9.37
CA GLU A 338 5.61 -30.36 -8.70
C GLU A 338 5.44 -29.97 -7.22
N ALA A 339 6.54 -29.73 -6.51
CA ALA A 339 6.52 -29.32 -5.11
C ALA A 339 5.85 -27.95 -4.92
N ILE A 340 6.07 -27.00 -5.82
CA ILE A 340 5.44 -25.67 -5.74
C ILE A 340 3.95 -25.75 -6.10
N ASP A 341 3.58 -26.51 -7.14
CA ASP A 341 2.18 -26.76 -7.51
C ASP A 341 1.41 -27.39 -6.34
N ALA A 342 2.00 -28.40 -5.69
CA ALA A 342 1.43 -29.01 -4.49
C ALA A 342 1.27 -28.00 -3.35
N ARG A 343 2.22 -27.08 -3.16
CA ARG A 343 2.13 -26.01 -2.14
C ARG A 343 1.04 -25.00 -2.47
N ILE A 344 0.88 -24.60 -3.73
CA ILE A 344 -0.22 -23.72 -4.18
C ILE A 344 -1.57 -24.36 -3.88
N ALA A 345 -1.74 -25.64 -4.24
CA ALA A 345 -2.99 -26.36 -3.97
C ALA A 345 -3.23 -26.52 -2.46
N SER A 346 -2.20 -26.94 -1.74
CA SER A 346 -2.22 -27.14 -0.29
C SER A 346 -2.60 -25.87 0.48
N TRP A 347 -2.17 -24.69 0.01
CA TRP A 347 -2.49 -23.41 0.65
C TRP A 347 -4.00 -23.23 0.84
N PHE A 348 -4.82 -23.49 -0.18
CA PHE A 348 -6.28 -23.36 -0.11
C PHE A 348 -6.92 -24.38 0.83
N HIS A 349 -6.37 -25.61 0.89
CA HIS A 349 -6.94 -26.69 1.71
C HIS A 349 -6.66 -26.54 3.20
N HIS A 350 -5.64 -25.76 3.57
CA HIS A 350 -5.26 -25.51 4.96
C HIS A 350 -5.65 -24.10 5.44
N LEU A 351 -6.55 -23.43 4.73
CA LEU A 351 -7.18 -22.22 5.24
C LEU A 351 -8.26 -22.62 6.25
N PRO A 352 -8.26 -22.04 7.46
CA PRO A 352 -9.40 -22.17 8.35
C PRO A 352 -10.61 -21.43 7.76
N GLU A 353 -11.83 -21.83 8.14
CA GLU A 353 -13.08 -21.27 7.62
C GLU A 353 -13.14 -19.74 7.77
N SER A 354 -12.63 -19.23 8.90
CA SER A 354 -12.55 -17.79 9.20
C SER A 354 -11.66 -16.98 8.25
N LYS A 355 -10.79 -17.64 7.48
CA LYS A 355 -9.88 -17.02 6.50
C LYS A 355 -10.27 -17.34 5.06
N ALA A 356 -11.08 -18.36 4.83
CA ALA A 356 -11.60 -18.70 3.51
C ALA A 356 -12.63 -17.66 3.00
N GLU A 357 -13.40 -17.06 3.91
CA GLU A 357 -14.37 -16.01 3.56
C GLU A 357 -13.73 -14.61 3.56
N LEU A 358 -13.58 -14.01 2.37
CA LEU A 358 -12.98 -12.69 2.22
C LEU A 358 -13.89 -11.54 2.69
N LEU A 359 -15.21 -11.73 2.61
CA LEU A 359 -16.21 -10.75 3.01
C LEU A 359 -16.59 -10.97 4.46
N ARG A 360 -16.40 -9.96 5.29
CA ARG A 360 -16.78 -10.01 6.69
C ARG A 360 -18.27 -9.74 6.86
N PRO A 361 -18.88 -10.17 7.99
CA PRO A 361 -20.29 -9.92 8.28
C PRO A 361 -20.70 -8.44 8.31
N ASP A 362 -19.73 -7.53 8.53
CA ASP A 362 -19.93 -6.07 8.50
C ASP A 362 -19.86 -5.46 7.08
N GLY A 363 -19.64 -6.29 6.06
CA GLY A 363 -19.50 -5.89 4.66
C GLY A 363 -18.10 -5.38 4.28
N SER A 364 -17.13 -5.39 5.19
CA SER A 364 -15.73 -5.09 4.87
C SER A 364 -15.03 -6.30 4.25
N VAL A 365 -13.91 -6.07 3.54
CA VAL A 365 -13.03 -7.15 3.06
C VAL A 365 -11.91 -7.35 4.06
N ASP A 366 -11.53 -8.61 4.29
CA ASP A 366 -10.22 -8.92 4.82
C ASP A 366 -9.14 -8.64 3.76
N GLU A 367 -8.59 -7.43 3.77
CA GLU A 367 -7.63 -6.98 2.77
C GLU A 367 -6.35 -7.82 2.74
N MET A 368 -5.92 -8.37 3.88
CA MET A 368 -4.74 -9.25 3.93
C MET A 368 -5.03 -10.59 3.24
N MET A 369 -6.19 -11.20 3.48
CA MET A 369 -6.60 -12.42 2.77
C MET A 369 -6.94 -12.16 1.29
N PHE A 370 -7.48 -10.98 0.96
CA PHE A 370 -7.69 -10.56 -0.43
C PHE A 370 -6.34 -10.53 -1.16
N GLN A 371 -5.33 -9.89 -0.57
CA GLN A 371 -3.98 -9.86 -1.13
C GLN A 371 -3.32 -11.25 -1.15
N ALA A 372 -3.51 -12.08 -0.13
CA ALA A 372 -2.99 -13.45 -0.12
C ALA A 372 -3.57 -14.27 -1.29
N THR A 373 -4.89 -14.19 -1.49
CA THR A 373 -5.60 -14.85 -2.60
C THR A 373 -5.16 -14.30 -3.96
N MET A 374 -4.94 -12.99 -4.06
CA MET A 374 -4.38 -12.35 -5.24
C MET A 374 -2.99 -12.89 -5.55
N VAL A 375 -2.10 -12.94 -4.57
CA VAL A 375 -0.71 -13.36 -4.72
C VAL A 375 -0.62 -14.86 -5.07
N ILE A 376 -1.36 -15.73 -4.39
CA ILE A 376 -1.27 -17.19 -4.63
C ILE A 376 -1.77 -17.57 -6.03
N ASN A 377 -2.81 -16.89 -6.53
CA ASN A 377 -3.27 -17.07 -7.91
C ASN A 377 -2.30 -16.45 -8.92
N GLY A 378 -1.66 -15.31 -8.58
CA GLY A 378 -0.54 -14.77 -9.36
C GLY A 378 0.61 -15.77 -9.47
N ALA A 379 1.02 -16.39 -8.36
CA ALA A 379 2.05 -17.42 -8.32
C ALA A 379 1.70 -18.63 -9.20
N ALA A 380 0.44 -19.07 -9.19
CA ALA A 380 -0.04 -20.13 -10.08
C ALA A 380 0.08 -19.74 -11.57
N ILE A 381 -0.24 -18.49 -11.93
CA ILE A 381 -0.04 -18.01 -13.30
C ILE A 381 1.45 -18.01 -13.65
N TYR A 382 2.31 -17.45 -12.81
CA TYR A 382 3.76 -17.42 -13.04
C TYR A 382 4.38 -18.82 -13.15
N LEU A 383 3.84 -19.81 -12.45
CA LEU A 383 4.33 -21.19 -12.51
C LEU A 383 3.91 -21.89 -13.80
N HIS A 384 2.62 -21.79 -14.15
CA HIS A 384 2.03 -22.61 -15.20
C HIS A 384 1.99 -21.95 -16.57
N PHE A 385 1.77 -20.64 -16.65
CA PHE A 385 1.61 -19.95 -17.93
C PHE A 385 2.86 -20.09 -18.84
N PRO A 386 4.10 -19.90 -18.33
CA PRO A 386 5.30 -20.07 -19.14
C PRO A 386 5.58 -21.51 -19.60
N ARG A 387 4.88 -22.49 -19.03
CA ARG A 387 4.99 -23.94 -19.33
C ARG A 387 3.80 -24.45 -20.16
N SER A 388 2.88 -23.56 -20.53
CA SER A 388 1.68 -23.90 -21.29
C SER A 388 1.88 -23.67 -22.79
N ASP A 389 0.97 -24.26 -23.58
CA ASP A 389 0.84 -24.00 -25.02
C ASP A 389 0.23 -22.61 -25.34
N LEU A 390 -0.13 -21.82 -24.33
CA LEU A 390 -0.70 -20.48 -24.50
C LEU A 390 0.35 -19.43 -24.87
N LEU A 391 1.64 -19.69 -24.66
CA LEU A 391 2.73 -18.73 -24.94
C LEU A 391 2.89 -18.38 -26.42
N SER A 392 2.51 -19.28 -27.33
CA SER A 392 2.52 -19.02 -28.77
C SER A 392 1.41 -18.05 -29.23
N SER A 393 0.60 -17.56 -28.31
CA SER A 393 -0.46 -16.61 -28.61
C SER A 393 0.08 -15.21 -28.93
N PRO A 394 -0.48 -14.52 -29.95
CA PRO A 394 -0.20 -13.11 -30.24
C PRO A 394 -0.42 -12.16 -29.05
N ALA A 395 -1.30 -12.54 -28.11
CA ALA A 395 -1.54 -11.76 -26.89
C ALA A 395 -0.30 -11.64 -25.99
N VAL A 396 0.61 -12.60 -26.07
CA VAL A 396 1.83 -12.70 -25.24
C VAL A 396 2.99 -11.92 -25.85
N ALA A 397 3.01 -11.78 -27.17
CA ALA A 397 3.99 -10.97 -27.89
C ALA A 397 3.84 -9.45 -27.62
N SER A 398 2.74 -9.03 -27.00
CA SER A 398 2.50 -7.64 -26.64
C SER A 398 3.16 -7.33 -25.30
N GLU A 399 4.15 -6.43 -25.29
CA GLU A 399 4.82 -5.96 -24.07
C GLU A 399 3.87 -5.08 -23.22
N VAL A 400 3.03 -5.72 -22.40
CA VAL A 400 2.13 -5.03 -21.47
C VAL A 400 2.88 -4.70 -20.18
N ILE A 401 2.66 -3.49 -19.63
CA ILE A 401 3.20 -3.08 -18.32
C ILE A 401 2.75 -4.10 -17.26
N CYS A 402 3.69 -4.57 -16.43
CA CYS A 402 3.44 -5.61 -15.42
C CYS A 402 3.03 -6.98 -16.01
N GLY A 403 3.16 -7.16 -17.33
CA GLY A 403 2.93 -8.42 -18.04
C GLY A 403 4.19 -9.26 -18.23
N HIS A 404 5.23 -9.05 -17.40
CA HIS A 404 6.46 -9.83 -17.48
C HIS A 404 6.12 -11.31 -17.32
N HIS A 405 6.48 -12.09 -18.35
CA HIS A 405 6.36 -13.53 -18.35
C HIS A 405 7.76 -14.11 -18.55
N ALA A 406 8.08 -15.14 -17.78
CA ALA A 406 9.36 -15.83 -17.92
C ALA A 406 9.49 -16.39 -19.35
N PRO A 407 10.74 -16.56 -19.84
CA PRO A 407 10.97 -17.26 -21.11
C PRO A 407 10.30 -18.63 -21.12
N CYS A 408 9.96 -19.09 -22.34
CA CYS A 408 9.31 -20.39 -22.55
C CYS A 408 10.06 -21.49 -21.80
N SER A 409 9.35 -22.21 -20.93
CA SER A 409 9.92 -23.21 -20.05
C SER A 409 9.42 -24.60 -20.43
N LEU A 410 10.25 -25.62 -20.20
CA LEU A 410 9.87 -27.00 -20.47
C LEU A 410 8.68 -27.41 -19.58
N PRO A 411 7.64 -28.07 -20.14
CA PRO A 411 6.50 -28.52 -19.37
C PRO A 411 6.89 -29.72 -18.51
N VAL A 412 6.38 -29.75 -17.29
CA VAL A 412 6.60 -30.86 -16.35
C VAL A 412 5.47 -31.89 -16.45
N PHE A 413 4.25 -31.38 -16.67
CA PHE A 413 3.09 -32.18 -17.04
C PHE A 413 2.79 -32.02 -18.54
N SER A 414 1.56 -32.33 -18.98
CA SER A 414 1.14 -31.89 -20.31
C SER A 414 1.02 -30.37 -20.38
N HIS A 415 1.42 -29.76 -21.50
CA HIS A 415 1.21 -28.33 -21.76
C HIS A 415 -0.24 -27.90 -21.52
N HIS A 416 -1.20 -28.76 -21.87
CA HIS A 416 -2.62 -28.55 -21.65
C HIS A 416 -2.97 -28.45 -20.14
N ALA A 417 -2.40 -29.29 -19.28
CA ALA A 417 -2.64 -29.22 -17.84
C ALA A 417 -2.15 -27.89 -17.26
N HIS A 418 -0.96 -27.43 -17.68
CA HIS A 418 -0.44 -26.11 -17.33
C HIS A 418 -1.37 -24.98 -17.81
N ALA A 419 -1.84 -25.04 -19.06
CA ALA A 419 -2.80 -24.07 -19.60
C ALA A 419 -4.08 -23.99 -18.77
N MET A 420 -4.67 -25.15 -18.42
CA MET A 420 -5.90 -25.22 -17.64
C MET A 420 -5.72 -24.66 -16.22
N LYS A 421 -4.58 -24.93 -15.57
CA LYS A 421 -4.25 -24.37 -14.25
C LYS A 421 -4.05 -22.85 -14.30
N ALA A 422 -3.33 -22.34 -15.30
CA ALA A 422 -3.16 -20.90 -15.51
C ALA A 422 -4.51 -20.20 -15.76
N VAL A 423 -5.36 -20.77 -16.62
CA VAL A 423 -6.71 -20.25 -16.90
C VAL A 423 -7.60 -20.29 -15.66
N LYS A 424 -7.51 -21.33 -14.82
CA LYS A 424 -8.24 -21.39 -13.54
C LYS A 424 -7.80 -20.25 -12.62
N ALA A 425 -6.50 -20.06 -12.42
CA ALA A 425 -5.98 -18.98 -11.57
C ALA A 425 -6.38 -17.59 -12.10
N ALA A 426 -6.32 -17.37 -13.42
CA ALA A 426 -6.80 -16.14 -14.05
C ALA A 426 -8.29 -15.89 -13.79
N LYS A 427 -9.11 -16.94 -13.82
CA LYS A 427 -10.54 -16.86 -13.47
C LYS A 427 -10.74 -16.45 -12.02
N GLU A 428 -10.00 -17.02 -11.08
CA GLU A 428 -10.10 -16.64 -9.66
C GLU A 428 -9.72 -15.17 -9.43
N LEU A 429 -8.69 -14.65 -10.10
CA LEU A 429 -8.35 -13.22 -10.04
C LEU A 429 -9.49 -12.33 -10.58
N SER A 430 -10.20 -12.77 -11.62
CA SER A 430 -11.39 -12.05 -12.10
C SER A 430 -12.57 -12.15 -11.11
N THR A 431 -12.68 -13.24 -10.36
CA THR A 431 -13.68 -13.37 -9.29
C THR A 431 -13.42 -12.37 -8.16
N LEU A 432 -12.14 -12.13 -7.78
CA LEU A 432 -11.79 -11.08 -6.83
C LEU A 432 -12.24 -9.69 -7.31
N ALA A 433 -12.11 -9.40 -8.61
CA ALA A 433 -12.58 -8.15 -9.21
C ALA A 433 -14.12 -7.99 -9.19
N ALA A 434 -14.87 -9.08 -9.01
CA ALA A 434 -16.33 -9.07 -8.96
C ALA A 434 -16.87 -8.72 -7.55
N ILE A 435 -16.02 -8.65 -6.53
CA ILE A 435 -16.40 -8.23 -5.19
C ILE A 435 -16.93 -6.79 -5.28
N ARG A 436 -18.21 -6.58 -4.93
CA ARG A 436 -18.93 -5.31 -5.13
C ARG A 436 -18.60 -4.26 -4.07
N LEU A 437 -17.30 -3.96 -3.91
CA LEU A 437 -16.81 -2.95 -3.00
C LEU A 437 -15.96 -1.92 -3.76
N PRO A 438 -15.73 -0.71 -3.19
CA PRO A 438 -14.95 0.32 -3.86
C PRO A 438 -13.52 -0.18 -4.11
N VAL A 439 -13.22 -0.55 -5.36
CA VAL A 439 -11.91 -1.08 -5.77
C VAL A 439 -10.74 -0.16 -5.42
N VAL A 440 -11.01 1.13 -5.25
CA VAL A 440 -10.05 2.15 -4.81
C VAL A 440 -9.43 1.89 -3.44
N LYS A 441 -10.06 1.03 -2.61
CA LYS A 441 -9.53 0.65 -1.28
C LYS A 441 -8.55 -0.51 -1.31
N HIS A 442 -8.47 -1.26 -2.40
CA HIS A 442 -7.53 -2.37 -2.53
C HIS A 442 -6.14 -1.85 -2.86
N THR A 443 -5.13 -2.67 -2.55
CA THR A 443 -3.75 -2.38 -2.97
C THR A 443 -3.66 -2.10 -4.48
N PRO A 444 -2.87 -1.10 -4.92
CA PRO A 444 -2.65 -0.84 -6.34
C PRO A 444 -1.99 -2.01 -7.08
N PHE A 445 -1.31 -2.92 -6.37
CA PHE A 445 -0.77 -4.14 -6.98
C PHE A 445 -1.85 -5.07 -7.55
N PHE A 446 -3.11 -4.91 -7.15
CA PHE A 446 -4.22 -5.64 -7.76
C PHE A 446 -4.34 -5.38 -9.26
N ILE A 447 -3.93 -4.19 -9.72
CA ILE A 447 -3.86 -3.86 -11.15
C ILE A 447 -2.92 -4.85 -11.87
N CYS A 448 -1.77 -5.17 -11.27
CA CYS A 448 -0.78 -6.09 -11.86
C CYS A 448 -1.32 -7.52 -11.93
N ALA A 449 -2.00 -8.01 -10.89
CA ALA A 449 -2.65 -9.31 -10.91
C ALA A 449 -3.72 -9.40 -12.01
N LEU A 450 -4.49 -8.32 -12.22
CA LEU A 450 -5.49 -8.25 -13.28
C LEU A 450 -4.88 -8.19 -14.68
N VAL A 451 -3.65 -7.66 -14.84
CA VAL A 451 -2.89 -7.77 -16.10
C VAL A 451 -2.59 -9.23 -16.40
N LEU A 452 -2.01 -9.97 -15.45
CA LEU A 452 -1.71 -11.39 -15.61
C LEU A 452 -2.98 -12.19 -15.98
N SER A 453 -4.08 -11.94 -15.26
CA SER A 453 -5.38 -12.53 -15.57
C SER A 453 -5.87 -12.21 -16.99
N SER A 454 -5.73 -10.97 -17.43
CA SER A 454 -6.17 -10.52 -18.76
C SER A 454 -5.34 -11.15 -19.88
N ILE A 455 -4.01 -11.23 -19.71
CA ILE A 455 -3.11 -11.85 -20.70
C ILE A 455 -3.43 -13.33 -20.88
N VAL A 456 -3.60 -14.08 -19.77
CA VAL A 456 -3.95 -15.51 -19.83
C VAL A 456 -5.31 -15.73 -20.50
N GLN A 457 -6.31 -14.90 -20.17
CA GLN A 457 -7.63 -14.98 -20.78
C GLN A 457 -7.59 -14.70 -22.28
N LEU A 458 -6.87 -13.65 -22.71
CA LEU A 458 -6.68 -13.33 -24.12
C LEU A 458 -5.92 -14.43 -24.87
N ALA A 459 -4.88 -15.00 -24.25
CA ALA A 459 -4.12 -16.10 -24.82
C ALA A 459 -4.95 -17.39 -24.97
N SER A 460 -5.84 -17.67 -24.02
CA SER A 460 -6.78 -18.80 -24.15
C SER A 460 -7.80 -18.60 -25.29
N CYS A 461 -8.13 -17.35 -25.63
CA CYS A 461 -9.08 -17.04 -26.69
C CYS A 461 -8.45 -17.10 -28.09
N SER A 462 -7.18 -16.71 -28.23
CA SER A 462 -6.48 -16.77 -29.52
C SER A 462 -6.34 -18.20 -30.03
N VAL A 463 -6.07 -19.17 -29.15
CA VAL A 463 -5.98 -20.61 -29.49
C VAL A 463 -7.29 -21.15 -30.07
N LYS A 464 -8.45 -20.57 -29.72
CA LYS A 464 -9.77 -20.99 -30.20
C LYS A 464 -10.22 -20.22 -31.45
N ALA A 465 -9.29 -19.96 -32.38
CA ALA A 465 -9.53 -19.17 -33.60
C ALA A 465 -10.19 -17.80 -33.31
N GLY A 466 -9.81 -17.15 -32.20
CA GLY A 466 -10.37 -15.87 -31.77
C GLY A 466 -11.85 -15.90 -31.34
N GLN A 467 -12.47 -17.08 -31.22
CA GLN A 467 -13.77 -17.21 -30.59
C GLN A 467 -13.62 -17.12 -29.07
N MET A 468 -13.93 -15.95 -28.51
CA MET A 468 -13.97 -15.74 -27.07
C MET A 468 -15.34 -16.17 -26.54
N PRO A 469 -15.44 -17.24 -25.70
CA PRO A 469 -16.70 -17.61 -25.08
C PRO A 469 -17.26 -16.48 -24.21
N ASP A 470 -18.59 -16.33 -24.16
CA ASP A 470 -19.24 -15.26 -23.39
C ASP A 470 -18.74 -15.13 -21.94
N PRO A 471 -18.54 -16.22 -21.17
CA PRO A 471 -18.03 -16.09 -19.79
C PRO A 471 -16.62 -15.49 -19.69
N SER A 472 -15.75 -15.73 -20.67
CA SER A 472 -14.41 -15.12 -20.72
C SER A 472 -14.48 -13.66 -21.15
N ARG A 473 -15.37 -13.34 -22.09
CA ARG A 473 -15.63 -11.97 -22.54
C ARG A 473 -16.18 -11.10 -21.43
N ASP A 474 -17.12 -11.62 -20.65
CA ASP A 474 -17.71 -10.91 -19.52
C ASP A 474 -16.69 -10.64 -18.41
N ARG A 475 -15.82 -11.61 -18.11
CA ARG A 475 -14.71 -11.43 -17.16
C ARG A 475 -13.71 -10.38 -17.63
N LEU A 476 -13.31 -10.40 -18.90
CA LEU A 476 -12.42 -9.37 -19.44
C LEU A 476 -13.08 -7.99 -19.42
N THR A 477 -14.39 -7.93 -19.72
CA THR A 477 -15.18 -6.68 -19.64
C THR A 477 -15.22 -6.13 -18.23
N LEU A 478 -15.44 -6.99 -17.23
CA LEU A 478 -15.37 -6.65 -15.80
C LEU A 478 -13.98 -6.08 -15.45
N THR A 479 -12.91 -6.78 -15.81
CA THR A 479 -11.53 -6.35 -15.54
C THR A 479 -11.21 -5.00 -16.17
N ILE A 480 -11.64 -4.76 -17.41
CA ILE A 480 -11.53 -3.43 -18.07
C ILE A 480 -12.31 -2.36 -17.30
N GLY A 481 -13.50 -2.69 -16.76
CA GLY A 481 -14.29 -1.81 -15.90
C GLY A 481 -13.57 -1.46 -14.60
N VAL A 482 -12.89 -2.43 -13.99
CA VAL A 482 -12.03 -2.21 -12.81
C VAL A 482 -10.86 -1.30 -13.16
N PHE A 483 -10.14 -1.55 -14.26
CA PHE A 483 -9.05 -0.67 -14.69
C PHE A 483 -9.51 0.77 -14.96
N LYS A 484 -10.71 0.95 -15.53
CA LYS A 484 -11.30 2.28 -15.72
C LYS A 484 -11.55 2.99 -14.38
N SER A 485 -12.01 2.24 -13.38
CA SER A 485 -12.31 2.76 -12.05
C SER A 485 -11.04 3.15 -11.30
N LEU A 486 -10.06 2.24 -11.24
CA LEU A 486 -8.74 2.47 -10.64
C LEU A 486 -7.93 3.52 -11.39
N GLY A 487 -8.14 3.65 -12.71
CA GLY A 487 -7.53 4.69 -13.54
C GLY A 487 -7.87 6.11 -13.13
N ARG A 488 -8.90 6.32 -12.31
CA ARG A 488 -9.20 7.66 -11.74
C ARG A 488 -8.22 8.07 -10.65
N THR A 489 -7.57 7.10 -10.01
CA THR A 489 -6.65 7.28 -8.87
C THR A 489 -5.20 7.01 -9.28
N TRP A 490 -4.99 5.95 -10.07
CA TRP A 490 -3.67 5.42 -10.42
C TRP A 490 -3.39 5.50 -11.92
N ALA A 491 -2.31 6.20 -12.30
CA ALA A 491 -1.92 6.39 -13.69
C ALA A 491 -1.55 5.06 -14.39
N ILE A 492 -0.95 4.11 -13.67
CA ILE A 492 -0.59 2.80 -14.22
C ILE A 492 -1.81 2.06 -14.79
N SER A 493 -2.96 2.16 -14.12
CA SER A 493 -4.22 1.53 -14.56
C SER A 493 -4.75 2.13 -15.87
N GLN A 494 -4.58 3.44 -16.08
CA GLN A 494 -4.97 4.09 -17.34
C GLN A 494 -4.11 3.59 -18.51
N SER A 495 -2.80 3.43 -18.29
CA SER A 495 -1.88 2.91 -19.29
C SER A 495 -2.20 1.46 -19.64
N ILE A 496 -2.32 0.62 -18.63
CA ILE A 496 -2.64 -0.82 -18.75
C ILE A 496 -3.98 -1.02 -19.47
N MET A 497 -5.02 -0.27 -19.09
CA MET A 497 -6.33 -0.38 -19.76
C MET A 497 -6.23 -0.14 -21.27
N ARG A 498 -5.43 0.85 -21.71
CA ARG A 498 -5.24 1.15 -23.13
C ARG A 498 -4.50 0.00 -23.83
N GLN A 499 -3.45 -0.54 -23.22
CA GLN A 499 -2.70 -1.68 -23.74
C GLN A 499 -3.57 -2.93 -23.86
N ILE A 500 -4.25 -3.35 -22.78
CA ILE A 500 -5.12 -4.53 -22.79
C ILE A 500 -6.25 -4.41 -23.82
N LYS A 501 -6.84 -3.21 -24.00
CA LYS A 501 -7.85 -2.99 -25.05
C LYS A 501 -7.28 -3.07 -26.46
N ALA A 502 -6.02 -2.71 -26.68
CA ALA A 502 -5.37 -2.88 -27.98
C ALA A 502 -5.17 -4.38 -28.25
N VAL A 503 -4.53 -5.09 -27.32
CA VAL A 503 -4.30 -6.54 -27.43
C VAL A 503 -5.61 -7.31 -27.64
N ALA A 504 -6.66 -6.96 -26.90
CA ALA A 504 -7.96 -7.61 -27.06
C ALA A 504 -8.56 -7.42 -28.45
N ARG A 505 -8.43 -6.23 -29.05
CA ARG A 505 -8.89 -5.97 -30.43
C ARG A 505 -8.10 -6.78 -31.43
N ASP A 506 -6.78 -6.78 -31.31
CA ASP A 506 -5.90 -7.53 -32.22
C ASP A 506 -6.19 -9.03 -32.20
N VAL A 507 -6.41 -9.61 -31.00
CA VAL A 507 -6.79 -11.03 -30.84
C VAL A 507 -8.16 -11.33 -31.45
N MET A 508 -9.13 -10.43 -31.31
CA MET A 508 -10.47 -10.62 -31.89
C MET A 508 -10.46 -10.46 -33.41
N ASP A 509 -9.71 -9.49 -33.95
CA ASP A 509 -9.58 -9.25 -35.38
C ASP A 509 -8.85 -10.42 -36.10
N LEU A 510 -7.91 -11.07 -35.43
CA LEU A 510 -7.27 -12.30 -35.91
C LEU A 510 -8.27 -13.46 -36.08
N GLY A 511 -9.28 -13.56 -35.22
CA GLY A 511 -10.35 -14.56 -35.33
C GLY A 511 -11.37 -14.28 -36.44
N LEU A 512 -11.40 -13.05 -36.97
CA LEU A 512 -12.29 -12.64 -38.05
C LEU A 512 -11.67 -12.81 -39.44
N ARG A 513 -10.37 -13.10 -39.54
CA ARG A 513 -9.75 -13.45 -40.83
C ARG A 513 -10.24 -14.85 -41.23
N PRO A 514 -10.79 -15.03 -42.46
CA PRO A 514 -11.16 -16.36 -42.91
C PRO A 514 -9.92 -17.25 -42.84
N THR A 515 -10.08 -18.45 -42.28
CA THR A 515 -9.10 -19.53 -42.44
C THR A 515 -8.90 -19.68 -43.95
N LEU A 516 -7.75 -19.25 -44.47
CA LEU A 516 -7.34 -19.66 -45.80
C LEU A 516 -7.43 -21.19 -45.82
N ASP A 517 -8.11 -21.72 -46.83
CA ASP A 517 -8.19 -23.16 -47.10
C ASP A 517 -6.81 -23.79 -46.89
N PRO A 518 -6.73 -25.03 -46.38
CA PRO A 518 -5.46 -25.68 -46.12
C PRO A 518 -4.64 -25.65 -47.43
N LEU A 519 -3.60 -24.82 -47.46
CA LEU A 519 -2.64 -24.79 -48.54
C LEU A 519 -2.10 -26.21 -48.65
N ASP A 520 -2.46 -26.86 -49.75
CA ASP A 520 -2.05 -28.20 -50.10
C ASP A 520 -0.52 -28.21 -50.25
N PHE A 521 0.17 -28.60 -49.17
CA PHE A 521 1.63 -28.66 -49.07
C PHE A 521 2.26 -29.61 -50.12
N THR A 522 1.45 -30.33 -50.89
CA THR A 522 1.90 -31.14 -52.02
C THR A 522 2.35 -30.30 -53.23
N THR A 523 1.89 -29.05 -53.36
CA THR A 523 2.26 -28.20 -54.51
C THR A 523 3.55 -27.39 -54.33
N VAL A 524 4.02 -27.22 -53.09
CA VAL A 524 5.25 -26.44 -52.79
C VAL A 524 6.51 -27.32 -52.86
N LEU A 525 6.38 -28.65 -52.77
CA LEU A 525 7.51 -29.58 -52.84
C LEU A 525 8.02 -29.84 -54.27
N ASP A 526 7.30 -29.44 -55.31
CA ASP A 526 7.70 -29.67 -56.72
C ASP A 526 8.50 -28.50 -57.34
N SER A 527 8.67 -27.39 -56.62
CA SER A 527 9.43 -26.22 -57.08
C SER A 527 10.76 -26.09 -56.36
N SER A 528 11.59 -27.11 -56.50
CA SER A 528 12.99 -27.09 -56.08
C SER A 528 13.79 -26.04 -56.87
N ARG A 529 14.20 -24.96 -56.18
CA ARG A 529 15.40 -24.15 -56.49
C ARG A 529 15.66 -23.15 -55.36
N PHE A 530 16.95 -22.85 -55.16
CA PHE A 530 17.56 -21.94 -54.18
C PHE A 530 18.09 -22.58 -52.88
N TRP A 531 19.21 -23.28 -53.04
CA TRP A 531 20.35 -23.09 -52.13
C TRP A 531 21.24 -22.00 -52.73
N PRO A 532 21.66 -20.96 -51.99
CA PRO A 532 22.81 -20.16 -52.38
C PRO A 532 24.09 -20.78 -51.81
N ASP A 533 25.04 -21.01 -52.71
CA ASP A 533 26.41 -21.46 -52.44
C ASP A 533 27.16 -20.50 -51.50
N ALA A 534 27.96 -21.09 -50.61
CA ALA A 534 28.95 -20.38 -49.81
C ALA A 534 30.19 -20.01 -50.66
N PRO A 535 30.80 -18.82 -50.51
CA PRO A 535 32.05 -18.52 -51.18
C PRO A 535 33.26 -19.02 -50.37
N LEU A 536 34.10 -19.82 -51.04
CA LEU A 536 35.48 -20.13 -50.67
C LEU A 536 36.36 -18.87 -50.83
N LEU A 537 37.23 -18.61 -49.85
CA LEU A 537 38.47 -17.86 -50.09
C LEU A 537 39.65 -18.56 -49.42
N MET A 538 40.70 -18.74 -50.23
CA MET A 538 42.07 -19.08 -49.89
C MET A 538 42.73 -18.01 -49.02
#